data_AF-A0A955BFP3-F1
#
_entry.id   AF-A0A955BFP3-F1
#
_cell.length_a   1.000
_cell.length_b   1.000
_cell.length_c   1.000
_cell.angle_alpha   90.00
_cell.angle_beta   90.00
_cell.angle_gamma   90.00
#
_symmetry.space_group_name_H-M   'P 1'
#
loop_
_entity.id
_entity.type
_entity.pdbx_description
1 polymer ?
#
loop_
_entity_poly.entity_id
_entity_poly.type
_entity_poly.pdbx_seq_one_letter_code
_entity_poly.pdbx_strand_id
1 'polypeptide(L)'
;PRSEVSGAVSLNGSPVQQGSIDLSPIGHEGRAAIAPIEGGKYLITEDQGPNQGKYRVEIYAFEAKDGADQDADAGMPQVAPKEFNVESTLELEVDSEKVTKDFAL
;
A
#
# COMPACT_ATOMS: atom_id res chain seq x y z
N PRO A 1 5.46 -1.94 -19.89
CA PRO A 1 5.78 -0.74 -19.09
C PRO A 1 5.25 -0.96 -17.67
N ARG A 2 5.89 -0.38 -16.67
CA ARG A 2 5.42 -0.38 -15.28
C ARG A 2 4.83 1.00 -14.98
N SER A 3 3.88 1.07 -14.07
CA SER A 3 3.17 2.30 -13.73
C SER A 3 3.64 2.85 -12.39
N GLU A 4 3.79 4.16 -12.29
CA GLU A 4 3.89 4.85 -11.01
C GLU A 4 2.53 4.81 -10.31
N VAL A 5 2.51 4.45 -9.03
CA VAL A 5 1.30 4.49 -8.21
C VAL A 5 1.58 5.27 -6.94
N SER A 6 0.73 6.24 -6.63
CA SER A 6 0.88 7.11 -5.47
C SER A 6 -0.45 7.43 -4.82
N GLY A 7 -0.40 7.93 -3.60
CA GLY A 7 -1.59 8.44 -2.92
C GLY A 7 -1.38 8.62 -1.44
N ALA A 8 -2.49 8.88 -0.76
CA ALA A 8 -2.56 9.01 0.68
C ALA A 8 -3.30 7.84 1.33
N VAL A 9 -2.89 7.49 2.55
CA VAL A 9 -3.56 6.49 3.39
C VAL A 9 -3.91 7.12 4.72
N SER A 10 -5.17 6.96 5.12
CA SER A 10 -5.67 7.41 6.43
C SER A 10 -6.44 6.28 7.11
N LEU A 11 -6.41 6.25 8.44
CA LEU A 11 -7.16 5.35 9.29
C LEU A 11 -8.00 6.19 10.26
N ASN A 12 -9.33 6.01 10.25
CA ASN A 12 -10.27 6.78 11.06
C ASN A 12 -10.07 8.31 10.91
N GLY A 13 -9.77 8.78 9.70
CA GLY A 13 -9.54 10.19 9.38
C GLY A 13 -8.17 10.75 9.78
N SER A 14 -7.30 9.94 10.39
CA SER A 14 -5.92 10.32 10.70
C SER A 14 -4.93 9.71 9.69
N PRO A 15 -3.88 10.42 9.25
CA PRO A 15 -2.88 9.84 8.36
C PRO A 15 -2.21 8.61 9.00
N VAL A 16 -2.01 7.55 8.21
CA VAL A 16 -1.22 6.39 8.65
C VAL A 16 0.25 6.79 8.69
N GLN A 17 0.80 6.98 9.88
CA GLN A 17 2.15 7.53 10.03
C GLN A 17 3.24 6.57 9.54
N GLN A 18 3.05 5.26 9.73
CA GLN A 18 3.98 4.21 9.31
C GLN A 18 3.17 2.98 8.86
N GLY A 19 3.60 2.37 7.76
CA GLY A 19 2.93 1.21 7.19
C GLY A 19 3.56 0.72 5.89
N SER A 20 2.89 -0.22 5.24
CA SER A 20 3.17 -0.65 3.86
C SER A 20 1.88 -0.75 3.06
N ILE A 21 2.01 -0.58 1.74
CA ILE A 21 0.98 -0.91 0.77
C ILE A 21 1.51 -1.98 -0.17
N ASP A 22 0.76 -3.06 -0.28
CA ASP A 22 1.08 -4.22 -1.07
C ASP A 22 0.03 -4.38 -2.18
N LEU A 23 0.48 -4.39 -3.42
CA LEU A 23 -0.36 -4.58 -4.61
C LEU A 23 -0.13 -5.99 -5.15
N SER A 24 -1.10 -6.87 -4.87
CA SER A 24 -1.10 -8.26 -5.33
C SER A 24 -1.97 -8.39 -6.60
N PRO A 25 -1.44 -8.82 -7.76
CA PRO A 25 -2.23 -8.92 -8.98
C PRO A 25 -3.42 -9.88 -8.80
N ILE A 26 -4.60 -9.48 -9.27
CA ILE A 26 -5.79 -10.34 -9.29
C ILE A 26 -5.75 -11.15 -10.59
N GLY A 27 -5.44 -12.44 -10.47
CA GLY A 27 -5.24 -13.35 -11.59
C GLY A 27 -3.83 -13.94 -11.60
N HIS A 28 -3.44 -14.56 -12.72
CA HIS A 28 -2.12 -15.21 -12.87
C HIS A 28 -1.08 -14.33 -13.58
N GLU A 29 -1.45 -13.10 -13.96
CA GLU A 29 -0.60 -12.21 -14.75
C GLU A 29 -0.42 -10.88 -14.01
N GLY A 30 0.84 -10.45 -13.89
CA GLY A 30 1.20 -9.21 -13.21
C GLY A 30 2.35 -9.41 -12.22
N ARG A 31 3.01 -8.31 -11.86
CA ARG A 31 4.07 -8.30 -10.84
C ARG A 31 3.53 -7.62 -9.60
N ALA A 32 3.73 -8.25 -8.45
CA ALA A 32 3.45 -7.58 -7.19
C ALA A 32 4.32 -6.33 -7.07
N ALA A 33 3.76 -5.31 -6.41
CA ALA A 33 4.46 -4.09 -6.10
C ALA A 33 4.21 -3.74 -4.63
N ILE A 34 5.22 -3.20 -3.97
CA ILE A 34 5.15 -2.83 -2.56
C ILE A 34 5.82 -1.48 -2.37
N ALA A 35 5.29 -0.67 -1.46
CA ALA A 35 5.95 0.55 -1.00
C ALA A 35 5.67 0.80 0.48
N PRO A 36 6.60 1.49 1.17
CA PRO A 36 6.34 2.01 2.50
C PRO A 36 5.27 3.12 2.45
N ILE A 37 4.52 3.23 3.54
CA ILE A 37 3.66 4.36 3.86
C ILE A 37 4.37 5.17 4.93
N GLU A 38 4.64 6.44 4.64
CA GLU A 38 5.28 7.38 5.56
C GLU A 38 4.48 8.67 5.64
N GLY A 39 4.10 9.08 6.86
CA GLY A 39 3.33 10.30 7.08
C GLY A 39 2.02 10.35 6.28
N GLY A 40 1.39 9.19 6.10
CA GLY A 40 0.14 9.00 5.37
C GLY A 40 0.27 9.02 3.86
N LYS A 41 1.47 8.88 3.30
CA LYS A 41 1.68 8.86 1.84
C LYS A 41 2.48 7.64 1.42
N TYR A 42 2.20 7.16 0.22
CA TYR A 42 2.96 6.11 -0.43
C TYR A 42 3.32 6.53 -1.87
N LEU A 43 4.44 5.97 -2.34
CA LEU A 43 4.89 6.12 -3.72
C LEU A 43 5.57 4.82 -4.16
N ILE A 44 4.98 4.18 -5.17
CA ILE A 44 5.60 3.11 -5.94
C ILE A 44 6.07 3.75 -7.24
N THR A 45 7.38 3.92 -7.39
CA THR A 45 8.00 4.47 -8.59
C THR A 45 7.87 3.49 -9.77
N GLU A 46 7.98 4.00 -11.00
CA GLU A 46 7.82 3.17 -12.21
C GLU A 46 8.73 1.94 -12.22
N ASP A 47 9.96 2.00 -11.70
CA ASP A 47 10.88 0.85 -11.68
C ASP A 47 10.40 -0.30 -10.77
N GLN A 48 9.61 0.00 -9.73
CA GLN A 48 8.98 -0.96 -8.81
C GLN A 48 7.47 -1.11 -9.01
N GLY A 49 6.89 -0.38 -9.96
CA GLY A 49 5.45 -0.26 -10.23
C GLY A 49 4.72 -1.55 -10.62
N PRO A 50 3.40 -1.64 -10.43
CA PRO A 50 2.63 -2.68 -11.09
C PRO A 50 2.65 -2.53 -12.62
N ASN A 51 2.40 -3.62 -13.35
CA ASN A 51 1.96 -3.51 -14.75
C ASN A 51 0.48 -3.13 -14.80
N GLN A 52 -0.01 -2.64 -15.94
CA GLN A 52 -1.44 -2.42 -16.13
C GLN A 52 -2.25 -3.70 -15.83
N GLY A 53 -3.36 -3.56 -15.11
CA GLY A 53 -4.17 -4.67 -14.62
C GLY A 53 -4.89 -4.36 -13.31
N LYS A 54 -5.57 -5.36 -12.75
CA LYS A 54 -6.27 -5.25 -11.46
C LYS A 54 -5.44 -5.86 -10.33
N TYR A 55 -5.42 -5.19 -9.19
CA TYR A 55 -4.66 -5.58 -8.02
C TYR A 55 -5.53 -5.55 -6.78
N ARG A 56 -5.38 -6.56 -5.93
CA ARG A 56 -5.83 -6.51 -4.54
C ARG A 56 -4.83 -5.66 -3.77
N VAL A 57 -5.36 -4.74 -2.98
CA VAL A 57 -4.57 -3.81 -2.18
C VAL A 57 -4.57 -4.28 -0.74
N GLU A 58 -3.42 -4.55 -0.17
CA GLU A 58 -3.27 -4.91 1.24
C GLU A 58 -2.50 -3.79 1.93
N ILE A 59 -3.08 -3.19 2.96
CA ILE A 59 -2.52 -2.05 3.67
C ILE A 59 -2.23 -2.49 5.10
N TYR A 60 -0.95 -2.44 5.45
CA TYR A 60 -0.47 -2.69 6.78
C TYR A 60 -0.16 -1.34 7.42
N ALA A 61 -0.80 -1.04 8.55
CA ALA A 61 -0.60 0.18 9.31
C ALA A 61 -0.04 -0.17 10.70
N PHE A 62 0.97 0.56 11.13
CA PHE A 62 1.65 0.30 12.40
C PHE A 62 1.54 1.50 13.33
N GLU A 63 1.57 1.28 14.64
CA GLU A 63 1.77 2.37 15.59
C GLU A 63 3.17 2.96 15.40
N ALA A 64 3.27 4.26 15.12
CA ALA A 64 4.55 4.95 15.07
C ALA A 64 5.23 4.87 16.45
N LYS A 65 6.40 4.23 16.52
CA LYS A 65 7.28 4.27 17.69
C LYS A 65 8.47 5.18 17.38
N ASP A 66 8.74 6.12 18.26
CA ASP A 66 9.90 7.00 18.13
C ASP A 66 11.19 6.15 18.06
N GLY A 67 11.93 6.30 16.96
CA GLY A 67 13.24 5.64 16.76
C GLY A 67 13.20 4.18 16.32
N ALA A 68 12.08 3.66 15.81
CA ALA A 68 12.05 2.34 15.21
C ALA A 68 12.74 2.34 13.83
N ASP A 69 13.67 1.40 13.62
CA ASP A 69 14.26 1.13 12.30
C ASP A 69 13.15 0.77 11.31
N GLN A 70 13.12 1.48 10.18
CA GLN A 70 12.08 1.38 9.14
C GLN A 70 12.12 0.04 8.38
N ASP A 71 13.17 -0.76 8.57
CA ASP A 71 13.42 -2.01 7.83
C ASP A 71 12.83 -3.27 8.53
N ALA A 72 12.15 -3.12 9.68
CA ALA A 72 11.62 -4.24 10.45
C ALA A 72 10.12 -4.10 10.75
N ASP A 73 9.28 -4.23 9.72
CA ASP A 73 7.82 -4.42 9.88
C ASP A 73 7.48 -5.71 10.67
N ALA A 74 8.41 -6.67 10.69
CA ALA A 74 8.30 -7.94 11.39
C ALA A 74 8.31 -7.77 12.92
N GLY A 75 7.14 -7.45 13.49
CA GLY A 75 6.90 -7.41 14.94
C GLY A 75 6.19 -6.16 15.43
N MET A 76 5.86 -5.20 14.55
CA MET A 76 5.03 -4.06 14.94
C MET A 76 3.55 -4.46 15.02
N PRO A 77 2.80 -3.99 16.04
CA PRO A 77 1.38 -4.26 16.14
C PRO A 77 0.63 -3.59 14.98
N GLN A 78 -0.16 -4.39 14.27
CA GLN A 78 -1.08 -3.92 13.23
C GLN A 78 -2.22 -3.12 13.85
N VAL A 79 -2.47 -1.92 13.34
CA VAL A 79 -3.60 -1.07 13.76
C VAL A 79 -4.74 -1.04 12.76
N ALA A 80 -4.50 -1.38 11.48
CA ALA A 80 -5.56 -1.47 10.49
C ALA A 80 -6.39 -2.76 10.71
N PRO A 81 -7.74 -2.67 10.65
CA PRO A 81 -8.60 -3.85 10.59
C PRO A 81 -8.17 -4.84 9.51
N LYS A 82 -8.38 -6.14 9.78
CA LYS A 82 -7.94 -7.22 8.89
C LYS A 82 -8.55 -7.16 7.48
N GLU A 83 -9.73 -6.54 7.35
CA GLU A 83 -10.44 -6.30 6.08
C GLU A 83 -9.71 -5.33 5.13
N PHE A 84 -8.62 -4.72 5.57
CA PHE A 84 -7.73 -3.90 4.74
C PHE A 84 -6.37 -4.55 4.47
N ASN A 85 -6.07 -5.70 5.10
CA ASN A 85 -4.82 -6.46 4.89
C ASN A 85 -5.12 -7.93 4.53
N VAL A 86 -5.01 -8.85 5.49
CA VAL A 86 -5.07 -10.30 5.24
C VAL A 86 -6.43 -10.78 4.70
N GLU A 87 -7.49 -10.00 4.92
CA GLU A 87 -8.84 -10.24 4.39
C GLU A 87 -9.27 -9.10 3.45
N SER A 88 -8.29 -8.44 2.80
CA SER A 88 -8.58 -7.28 1.98
C SER A 88 -9.50 -7.57 0.80
N THR A 89 -10.48 -6.69 0.63
CA THR A 89 -11.35 -6.60 -0.54
C THR A 89 -11.10 -5.32 -1.35
N LEU A 90 -10.11 -4.52 -0.94
CA LEU A 90 -9.71 -3.32 -1.66
C LEU A 90 -9.10 -3.71 -3.01
N GLU A 91 -9.51 -2.99 -4.06
CA GLU A 91 -9.00 -3.18 -5.41
C GLU A 91 -8.45 -1.86 -5.98
N LEU A 92 -7.40 -1.99 -6.79
CA LEU A 92 -6.85 -0.93 -7.60
C LEU A 92 -6.78 -1.41 -9.06
N GLU A 93 -7.36 -0.61 -9.96
CA GLU A 93 -7.18 -0.77 -11.40
C GLU A 93 -6.04 0.16 -11.85
N VAL A 94 -5.04 -0.43 -12.50
CA VAL A 94 -3.90 0.27 -13.09
C VAL A 94 -4.10 0.30 -14.60
N ASP A 95 -4.53 1.44 -15.13
CA ASP A 95 -4.92 1.61 -16.54
C ASP A 95 -4.00 2.57 -17.31
N SER A 96 -3.04 3.19 -16.62
CA SER A 96 -2.20 4.28 -17.14
C SER A 96 -0.79 4.21 -16.52
N GLU A 97 0.16 4.98 -17.07
CA GLU A 97 1.54 5.02 -16.58
C GLU A 97 1.67 5.70 -15.21
N LYS A 98 0.72 6.56 -14.84
CA LYS A 98 0.67 7.24 -13.55
C LYS A 98 -0.73 7.13 -12.96
N VAL A 99 -0.85 6.49 -11.81
CA VAL A 99 -2.11 6.30 -11.10
C VAL A 99 -2.01 6.95 -9.73
N THR A 100 -3.01 7.75 -9.36
CA THR A 100 -3.12 8.32 -8.01
C THR A 100 -4.39 7.80 -7.35
N LYS A 101 -4.26 7.14 -6.20
CA LYS A 101 -5.39 6.57 -5.45
C LYS A 101 -5.20 6.72 -3.94
N ASP A 102 -6.14 7.39 -3.30
CA ASP A 102 -6.18 7.47 -1.85
C ASP A 102 -7.01 6.34 -1.25
N PHE A 103 -6.62 5.91 -0.03
CA PHE A 103 -7.31 4.89 0.76
C PHE A 103 -7.67 5.45 2.14
N ALA A 104 -8.96 5.36 2.49
CA ALA A 104 -9.45 5.67 3.82
C ALA A 104 -9.94 4.37 4.47
N LEU A 105 -9.29 4.02 5.58
CA LEU A 105 -9.50 2.81 6.39
C LEU A 105 -10.37 3.11 7.61
#